data_AF-A0A921KT96-F1
#
_entry.id   AF-A0A921KT96-F1
#
_cell.length_a   1.000
_cell.length_b   1.000
_cell.length_c   1.000
_cell.angle_alpha   90.00
_cell.angle_beta   90.00
_cell.angle_gamma   90.00
#
_symmetry.space_group_name_H-M   'P 1'
#
loop_
_entity.id
_entity.type
_entity.pdbx_description
1 polymer ?
#
loop_
_entity_poly.entity_id
_entity_poly.type
_entity_poly.pdbx_seq_one_letter_code
_entity_poly.pdbx_strand_id
1 'polypeptide(L)'
;MTGPSALPRPPRRIVIVAGPSGSGKGVMSHRAGLPTVPLDEFYRDHDDPSLPHRFGIVDWDDPASWNAGAALEALVALAHDGVAEVPVYSIPLSRRTGTATLRAEDAELLIAEGIFAAQLIAPLRELGLLADAIVLQRPTPVVFALRLARDLREGRKPPLTLLRRGWGLARDQRGDLERWKAAGMRPVGLREGTRLLRRLTALAAAERRHRPAADGAGTVLEITAVAFLREGEDGAELLAVRKRGTGSYMQVGGKLEPGESALEAAVREVEEELGVRLDPAGLSPLGDFEAVAANEPSTRVRSTVFVCRQSLPEPLEVRAELADHRWLPLSGTPAGVRLAPLMTEHILPALQAGAARS
;
A
#
# COMPACT_ATOMS: atom_id res chain seq x y z
N MET A 1 9.28 -31.40 13.63
CA MET A 1 9.80 -31.42 12.25
C MET A 1 8.95 -30.47 11.41
N THR A 2 9.33 -29.19 11.38
CA THR A 2 8.76 -28.22 10.44
C THR A 2 9.36 -28.56 9.07
N GLY A 3 8.50 -28.91 8.11
CA GLY A 3 8.95 -29.11 6.72
C GLY A 3 9.64 -27.85 6.19
N PRO A 4 10.44 -27.94 5.11
CA PRO A 4 11.05 -26.77 4.50
C PRO A 4 9.94 -25.77 4.19
N SER A 5 9.95 -24.65 4.92
CA SER A 5 9.03 -23.54 4.69
C SER A 5 9.17 -23.14 3.23
N ALA A 6 8.12 -23.32 2.44
CA ALA A 6 8.13 -22.90 1.05
C ALA A 6 8.47 -21.41 1.05
N LEU A 7 9.54 -21.02 0.34
CA LEU A 7 9.93 -19.63 0.25
C LEU A 7 8.70 -18.78 -0.12
N PRO A 8 8.47 -17.65 0.58
CA PRO A 8 7.29 -16.84 0.35
C PRO A 8 7.20 -16.46 -1.14
N ARG A 9 5.98 -16.53 -1.70
CA ARG A 9 5.74 -16.11 -3.07
C ARG A 9 6.24 -14.66 -3.22
N PRO A 10 7.06 -14.35 -4.25
CA PRO A 10 7.41 -12.97 -4.50
C PRO A 10 6.14 -12.16 -4.74
N PRO A 11 6.11 -10.90 -4.32
CA PRO A 11 4.92 -10.08 -4.48
C PRO A 11 4.58 -9.94 -5.96
N ARG A 12 3.28 -9.89 -6.22
CA ARG A 12 2.75 -9.58 -7.55
C ARG A 12 3.15 -8.15 -7.91
N ARG A 13 3.45 -7.93 -9.18
CA ARG A 13 3.80 -6.59 -9.65
C ARG A 13 2.55 -5.84 -10.10
N ILE A 14 2.59 -4.52 -10.08
CA ILE A 14 1.45 -3.65 -10.34
C ILE A 14 1.73 -2.81 -11.58
N VAL A 15 0.78 -2.81 -12.52
CA VAL A 15 0.74 -1.84 -13.62
C VAL A 15 -0.17 -0.68 -13.25
N ILE A 16 0.37 0.53 -13.25
CA ILE A 16 -0.40 1.76 -13.08
C ILE A 16 -1.06 2.13 -14.42
N VAL A 17 -2.38 2.35 -14.40
CA VAL A 17 -3.16 2.76 -15.58
C VAL A 17 -3.86 4.09 -15.31
N ALA A 18 -3.38 5.15 -15.95
CA ALA A 18 -4.04 6.46 -15.92
C ALA A 18 -4.65 6.82 -17.27
N GLY A 19 -5.38 7.93 -17.29
CA GLY A 19 -5.99 8.45 -18.49
C GLY A 19 -7.31 9.16 -18.21
N PRO A 20 -7.79 9.96 -19.17
CA PRO A 20 -8.96 10.80 -18.97
C PRO A 20 -10.20 9.97 -18.59
N SER A 21 -11.12 10.57 -17.83
CA SER A 21 -12.41 9.94 -17.56
C SER A 21 -13.15 9.63 -18.88
N GLY A 22 -13.64 8.40 -19.04
CA GLY A 22 -14.29 7.94 -20.28
C GLY A 22 -13.32 7.50 -21.40
N SER A 23 -12.01 7.55 -21.20
CA SER A 23 -11.02 7.07 -22.19
C SER A 23 -11.10 5.55 -22.45
N GLY A 24 -11.63 4.78 -21.49
CA GLY A 24 -11.79 3.33 -21.59
C GLY A 24 -10.73 2.53 -20.82
N LYS A 25 -10.17 3.08 -19.73
CA LYS A 25 -9.24 2.39 -18.82
C LYS A 25 -9.82 1.04 -18.34
N GLY A 26 -10.99 1.05 -17.70
CA GLY A 26 -11.66 -0.17 -17.27
C GLY A 26 -11.94 -1.17 -18.40
N VAL A 27 -12.20 -0.70 -19.63
CA VAL A 27 -12.33 -1.60 -20.80
C VAL A 27 -11.00 -2.27 -21.15
N MET A 28 -9.89 -1.53 -21.09
CA MET A 28 -8.54 -2.06 -21.31
C MET A 28 -8.18 -3.10 -20.25
N SER A 29 -8.44 -2.77 -18.98
CA SER A 29 -8.15 -3.62 -17.81
C SER A 29 -8.98 -4.90 -17.85
N HIS A 30 -10.28 -4.79 -18.12
CA HIS A 30 -11.15 -5.96 -18.32
C HIS A 30 -10.70 -6.85 -19.49
N ARG A 31 -10.26 -6.27 -20.61
CA ARG A 31 -9.75 -7.04 -21.77
C ARG A 31 -8.40 -7.72 -21.52
N ALA A 32 -7.64 -7.24 -20.54
CA ALA A 32 -6.42 -7.88 -20.08
C ALA A 32 -6.71 -9.09 -19.17
N GLY A 33 -7.89 -9.13 -18.53
CA GLY A 33 -8.29 -10.23 -17.65
C GLY A 33 -7.49 -10.26 -16.35
N LEU A 34 -7.04 -9.10 -15.86
CA LEU A 34 -6.23 -8.98 -14.66
C LEU A 34 -7.05 -8.40 -13.49
N PRO A 35 -6.79 -8.84 -12.25
CA PRO A 35 -7.36 -8.20 -11.07
C PRO A 35 -7.03 -6.70 -11.08
N THR A 36 -8.06 -5.88 -10.91
CA THR A 36 -7.98 -4.43 -11.06
C THR A 36 -8.47 -3.75 -9.80
N VAL A 37 -7.65 -2.86 -9.25
CA VAL A 37 -8.01 -1.95 -8.16
C VAL A 37 -8.48 -0.63 -8.79
N PRO A 38 -9.79 -0.32 -8.72
CA PRO A 38 -10.29 1.00 -9.08
C PRO A 38 -9.88 2.01 -8.01
N LEU A 39 -8.95 2.91 -8.34
CA LEU A 39 -8.45 3.93 -7.42
C LEU A 39 -9.48 5.03 -7.14
N ASP A 40 -10.50 5.16 -7.99
CA ASP A 40 -11.65 6.03 -7.78
C ASP A 40 -12.47 5.62 -6.54
N GLU A 41 -12.23 4.46 -5.93
CA GLU A 41 -12.87 4.06 -4.67
C GLU A 41 -12.24 4.75 -3.45
N PHE A 42 -11.05 5.34 -3.57
CA PHE A 42 -10.28 5.89 -2.45
C PHE A 42 -10.48 7.39 -2.27
N TYR A 43 -11.56 7.99 -2.79
CA TYR A 43 -11.93 9.37 -2.44
C TYR A 43 -12.24 9.51 -0.96
N ARG A 44 -11.99 10.71 -0.43
CA ARG A 44 -12.46 11.11 0.90
C ARG A 44 -13.97 11.33 0.88
N ASP A 45 -14.59 11.22 2.04
CA ASP A 45 -16.02 11.52 2.20
C ASP A 45 -16.24 13.04 2.08
N HIS A 46 -17.39 13.47 1.53
CA HIS A 46 -17.69 14.88 1.25
C HIS A 46 -17.67 15.80 2.48
N ASP A 47 -17.79 15.24 3.67
CA ASP A 47 -17.74 15.94 4.96
C ASP A 47 -16.33 15.96 5.57
N ASP A 48 -15.32 15.41 4.89
CA ASP A 48 -13.92 15.49 5.34
C ASP A 48 -13.44 16.96 5.28
N PRO A 49 -13.03 17.54 6.42
CA PRO A 49 -12.66 18.96 6.52
C PRO A 49 -11.38 19.30 5.75
N SER A 50 -10.56 18.30 5.39
CA SER A 50 -9.33 18.50 4.62
C SER A 50 -9.57 18.66 3.11
N LEU A 51 -10.82 18.55 2.65
CA LEU A 51 -11.14 18.60 1.23
C LEU A 51 -10.82 19.96 0.60
N PRO A 52 -10.12 19.96 -0.55
CA PRO A 52 -9.84 21.18 -1.30
C PRO A 52 -11.13 21.74 -1.90
N HIS A 53 -11.25 23.06 -1.90
CA HIS A 53 -12.41 23.76 -2.45
C HIS A 53 -11.98 24.74 -3.54
N ARG A 54 -12.71 24.73 -4.66
CA ARG A 54 -12.54 25.69 -5.75
C ARG A 54 -13.91 26.16 -6.23
N PHE A 55 -14.08 27.47 -6.38
CA PHE A 55 -15.35 28.08 -6.81
C PHE A 55 -16.56 27.70 -5.94
N GLY A 56 -16.36 27.55 -4.61
CA GLY A 56 -17.45 27.27 -3.67
C GLY A 56 -17.96 25.82 -3.67
N ILE A 57 -17.27 24.90 -4.35
CA ILE A 57 -17.54 23.46 -4.32
C ILE A 57 -16.23 22.69 -4.07
N VAL A 58 -16.34 21.43 -3.66
CA VAL A 58 -15.18 20.53 -3.52
C VAL A 58 -14.52 20.32 -4.88
N ASP A 59 -13.19 20.44 -4.91
CA ASP A 59 -12.35 20.18 -6.07
C ASP A 59 -11.92 18.71 -6.10
N TRP A 60 -12.76 17.85 -6.68
CA TRP A 60 -12.50 16.41 -6.79
C TRP A 60 -11.40 16.03 -7.78
N ASP A 61 -10.88 17.00 -8.55
CA ASP A 61 -9.75 16.79 -9.46
C ASP A 61 -8.40 17.19 -8.79
N ASP A 62 -8.44 17.67 -7.54
CA ASP A 62 -7.27 17.98 -6.74
C ASP A 62 -6.76 16.74 -5.98
N PRO A 63 -5.43 16.47 -5.97
CA PRO A 63 -4.90 15.28 -5.31
C PRO A 63 -5.12 15.18 -3.80
N ALA A 64 -5.51 16.25 -3.10
CA ALA A 64 -5.89 16.18 -1.69
C ALA A 64 -7.26 15.53 -1.48
N SER A 65 -8.08 15.38 -2.54
CA SER A 65 -9.44 14.84 -2.44
C SER A 65 -9.52 13.32 -2.25
N TRP A 66 -8.40 12.60 -2.37
CA TRP A 66 -8.36 11.14 -2.24
C TRP A 66 -7.27 10.67 -1.27
N ASN A 67 -7.40 9.44 -0.78
CA ASN A 67 -6.50 8.83 0.18
C ASN A 67 -5.47 7.94 -0.52
N ALA A 68 -4.40 8.56 -1.03
CA ALA A 68 -3.30 7.86 -1.67
C ALA A 68 -2.60 6.84 -0.75
N GLY A 69 -2.55 7.11 0.56
CA GLY A 69 -1.97 6.20 1.56
C GLY A 69 -2.76 4.90 1.68
N ALA A 70 -4.08 4.99 1.87
CA ALA A 70 -4.96 3.82 1.91
C ALA A 70 -4.97 3.04 0.58
N ALA A 71 -4.88 3.75 -0.55
CA ALA A 71 -4.76 3.11 -1.86
C ALA A 71 -3.45 2.32 -1.99
N LEU A 72 -2.33 2.89 -1.54
CA LEU A 72 -1.04 2.21 -1.50
C LEU A 72 -1.09 0.99 -0.57
N GLU A 73 -1.66 1.12 0.62
CA GLU A 73 -1.82 0.03 1.59
C GLU A 73 -2.60 -1.15 0.99
N ALA A 74 -3.74 -0.88 0.35
CA ALA A 74 -4.54 -1.91 -0.30
C ALA A 74 -3.79 -2.58 -1.46
N LEU A 75 -3.03 -1.82 -2.25
CA LEU A 75 -2.22 -2.37 -3.34
C LEU A 75 -1.08 -3.26 -2.85
N VAL A 76 -0.40 -2.84 -1.78
CA VAL A 76 0.67 -3.61 -1.14
C VAL A 76 0.10 -4.92 -0.57
N ALA A 77 -1.02 -4.86 0.14
CA ALA A 77 -1.72 -6.06 0.65
C ALA A 77 -2.10 -7.01 -0.50
N LEU A 78 -2.70 -6.49 -1.57
CA LEU A 78 -3.08 -7.31 -2.71
C LEU A 78 -1.86 -7.93 -3.43
N ALA A 79 -0.76 -7.18 -3.51
CA ALA A 79 0.46 -7.65 -4.15
C ALA A 79 1.12 -8.80 -3.38
N HIS A 80 1.30 -8.64 -2.07
CA HIS A 80 1.97 -9.62 -1.22
C HIS A 80 1.05 -10.78 -0.83
N ASP A 81 -0.14 -10.45 -0.33
CA ASP A 81 -1.00 -11.41 0.36
C ASP A 81 -2.04 -12.03 -0.60
N GLY A 82 -2.22 -11.41 -1.77
CA GLY A 82 -3.21 -11.83 -2.76
C GLY A 82 -4.65 -11.48 -2.38
N VAL A 83 -4.85 -10.73 -1.30
CA VAL A 83 -6.15 -10.25 -0.84
C VAL A 83 -6.00 -8.85 -0.24
N ALA A 84 -6.99 -7.98 -0.46
CA ALA A 84 -7.05 -6.66 0.16
C ALA A 84 -8.50 -6.22 0.36
N GLU A 85 -8.75 -5.45 1.42
CA GLU A 85 -10.00 -4.72 1.61
C GLU A 85 -9.94 -3.40 0.85
N VAL A 86 -10.92 -3.17 -0.02
CA VAL A 86 -11.04 -1.97 -0.85
C VAL A 86 -12.32 -1.23 -0.46
N PRO A 87 -12.32 0.11 -0.34
CA PRO A 87 -13.56 0.87 -0.21
C PRO A 87 -14.57 0.53 -1.31
N VAL A 88 -15.85 0.67 -0.96
CA VAL A 88 -16.92 0.87 -1.95
C VAL A 88 -17.40 2.30 -1.79
N TYR A 89 -17.21 3.13 -2.82
CA TYR A 89 -17.47 4.56 -2.84
C TYR A 89 -18.62 4.90 -3.79
N SER A 90 -19.59 5.63 -3.26
CA SER A 90 -20.70 6.12 -4.06
C SER A 90 -20.41 7.53 -4.56
N ILE A 91 -20.08 7.67 -5.84
CA ILE A 91 -19.91 8.99 -6.48
C ILE A 91 -21.15 9.90 -6.31
N PRO A 92 -22.41 9.40 -6.46
CA PRO A 92 -23.59 10.23 -6.22
C PRO A 92 -23.72 10.73 -4.78
N LEU A 93 -23.33 9.92 -3.79
CA LEU A 93 -23.39 10.31 -2.38
C LEU A 93 -22.10 11.00 -1.90
N SER A 94 -21.05 10.98 -2.73
CA SER A 94 -19.71 11.45 -2.39
C SER A 94 -19.26 10.93 -1.01
N ARG A 95 -19.41 9.62 -0.80
CA ARG A 95 -19.10 8.95 0.47
C ARG A 95 -18.82 7.47 0.25
N ARG A 96 -17.97 6.88 1.08
CA ARG A 96 -17.85 5.43 1.27
C ARG A 96 -19.18 4.85 1.78
N THR A 97 -19.65 3.78 1.14
CA THR A 97 -20.86 3.04 1.52
C THR A 97 -20.56 1.64 2.08
N GLY A 98 -19.31 1.20 2.02
CA GLY A 98 -18.88 -0.08 2.58
C GLY A 98 -17.45 -0.43 2.22
N THR A 99 -17.11 -1.70 2.38
CA THR A 99 -15.85 -2.31 1.93
C THR A 99 -16.14 -3.57 1.11
N ALA A 100 -15.21 -3.92 0.24
CA ALA A 100 -15.24 -5.14 -0.56
C ALA A 100 -13.87 -5.82 -0.51
N THR A 101 -13.87 -7.14 -0.36
CA THR A 101 -12.66 -7.94 -0.42
C THR A 101 -12.28 -8.22 -1.88
N LEU A 102 -11.14 -7.70 -2.31
CA LEU A 102 -10.56 -7.99 -3.62
C LEU A 102 -9.53 -9.11 -3.48
N ARG A 103 -9.57 -10.11 -4.38
CA ARG A 103 -8.61 -11.21 -4.42
C ARG A 103 -7.84 -11.19 -5.75
N ALA A 104 -6.54 -11.40 -5.67
CA ALA A 104 -5.66 -11.48 -6.83
C ALA A 104 -5.70 -12.85 -7.52
N GLU A 105 -6.28 -13.86 -6.86
CA GLU A 105 -6.27 -15.25 -7.32
C GLU A 105 -4.82 -15.69 -7.65
N ASP A 106 -4.65 -16.36 -8.79
CA ASP A 106 -3.35 -16.79 -9.30
C ASP A 106 -2.66 -15.76 -10.21
N ALA A 107 -3.19 -14.53 -10.32
CA ALA A 107 -2.59 -13.51 -11.15
C ALA A 107 -1.21 -13.08 -10.60
N GLU A 108 -0.22 -12.99 -11.49
CA GLU A 108 1.12 -12.44 -11.19
C GLU A 108 1.20 -10.92 -11.26
N LEU A 109 0.21 -10.34 -11.95
CA LEU A 109 0.20 -8.95 -12.34
C LEU A 109 -1.15 -8.35 -11.97
N LEU A 110 -1.09 -7.21 -11.31
CA LEU A 110 -2.25 -6.44 -10.87
C LEU A 110 -2.35 -5.15 -11.68
N ILE A 111 -3.56 -4.61 -11.79
CA ILE A 111 -3.79 -3.28 -12.35
C ILE A 111 -4.26 -2.35 -11.24
N ALA A 112 -3.73 -1.14 -11.17
CA ALA A 112 -4.34 -0.05 -10.42
C ALA A 112 -4.72 1.06 -11.40
N GLU A 113 -6.00 1.41 -11.47
CA GLU A 113 -6.48 2.39 -12.44
C GLU A 113 -7.20 3.59 -11.81
N GLY A 114 -6.90 4.80 -12.28
CA GLY A 114 -7.51 6.02 -11.77
C GLY A 114 -6.88 7.28 -12.35
N ILE A 115 -7.48 8.43 -12.08
CA ILE A 115 -6.93 9.72 -12.55
C ILE A 115 -5.68 10.13 -11.74
N PHE A 116 -5.63 9.79 -10.46
CA PHE A 116 -4.50 10.07 -9.56
C PHE A 116 -3.46 8.96 -9.50
N ALA A 117 -3.60 7.92 -10.33
CA ALA A 117 -2.76 6.73 -10.29
C ALA A 117 -1.25 7.03 -10.41
N ALA A 118 -0.89 8.15 -11.05
CA ALA A 118 0.49 8.59 -11.17
C ALA A 118 1.18 8.91 -9.82
N GLN A 119 0.45 9.31 -8.78
CA GLN A 119 1.03 9.57 -7.46
C GLN A 119 1.59 8.30 -6.81
N LEU A 120 1.12 7.12 -7.24
CA LEU A 120 1.58 5.84 -6.73
C LEU A 120 2.83 5.31 -7.44
N ILE A 121 3.31 5.97 -8.50
CA ILE A 121 4.47 5.49 -9.28
C ILE A 121 5.74 5.47 -8.44
N ALA A 122 6.06 6.56 -7.74
CA ALA A 122 7.24 6.65 -6.89
C ALA A 122 7.22 5.62 -5.73
N PRO A 123 6.17 5.58 -4.87
CA PRO A 123 6.15 4.64 -3.76
C PRO A 123 6.13 3.18 -4.22
N LEU A 124 5.39 2.84 -5.29
CA LEU A 124 5.41 1.46 -5.82
C LEU A 124 6.77 1.09 -6.42
N ARG A 125 7.52 2.05 -6.97
CA ARG A 125 8.88 1.81 -7.47
C ARG A 125 9.86 1.58 -6.31
N GLU A 126 9.77 2.40 -5.27
CA GLU A 126 10.59 2.27 -4.04
C GLU A 126 10.36 0.92 -3.38
N LEU A 127 9.12 0.43 -3.35
CA LEU A 127 8.77 -0.91 -2.85
C LEU A 127 9.09 -2.07 -3.81
N GLY A 128 9.63 -1.79 -5.00
CA GLY A 128 9.90 -2.83 -6.02
C GLY A 128 8.65 -3.48 -6.60
N LEU A 129 7.46 -2.92 -6.37
CA LEU A 129 6.17 -3.46 -6.81
C LEU A 129 5.74 -2.96 -8.19
N LEU A 130 6.30 -1.86 -8.70
CA LEU A 130 5.93 -1.30 -10.00
C LEU A 130 6.41 -2.19 -11.18
N ALA A 131 5.49 -2.66 -12.01
CA ALA A 131 5.78 -3.33 -13.29
C ALA A 131 5.96 -2.33 -14.43
N ASP A 132 4.97 -1.45 -14.63
CA ASP A 132 4.96 -0.43 -15.67
C ASP A 132 3.94 0.66 -15.30
N ALA A 133 4.02 1.81 -15.95
CA ALA A 133 3.06 2.91 -15.79
C ALA A 133 2.60 3.39 -17.16
N ILE A 134 1.31 3.23 -17.46
CA ILE A 134 0.75 3.50 -18.78
C ILE A 134 -0.39 4.50 -18.73
N VAL A 135 -0.38 5.47 -19.65
CA VAL A 135 -1.46 6.43 -19.81
C VAL A 135 -2.21 6.15 -21.10
N LEU A 136 -3.53 5.94 -20.98
CA LEU A 136 -4.38 5.66 -22.14
C LEU A 136 -4.62 6.95 -22.94
N GLN A 137 -3.93 7.05 -24.07
CA GLN A 137 -4.05 8.17 -24.98
C GLN A 137 -5.01 7.83 -26.13
N ARG A 138 -6.13 8.56 -26.20
CA ARG A 138 -7.09 8.47 -27.30
C ARG A 138 -7.44 9.86 -27.81
N PRO A 139 -7.81 10.00 -29.09
CA PRO A 139 -8.21 11.30 -29.64
C PRO A 139 -9.34 11.93 -28.82
N THR A 140 -9.20 13.21 -28.49
CA THR A 140 -10.16 13.96 -27.66
C THR A 140 -11.61 13.87 -28.13
N PRO A 141 -11.93 13.97 -29.45
CA PRO A 141 -13.31 13.81 -29.91
C PRO A 141 -13.91 12.45 -29.58
N VAL A 142 -13.08 11.40 -29.62
CA VAL A 142 -13.51 10.03 -29.30
C VAL A 142 -13.78 9.88 -27.80
N VAL A 143 -12.91 10.43 -26.95
CA VAL A 143 -13.10 10.41 -25.49
C VAL A 143 -14.36 11.19 -25.09
N PHE A 144 -14.56 12.38 -25.68
CA PHE A 144 -15.74 13.20 -25.47
C PHE A 144 -17.02 12.45 -25.84
N ALA A 145 -17.08 11.86 -27.04
CA ALA A 145 -18.26 11.12 -27.50
C ALA A 145 -18.59 9.93 -26.59
N LEU A 146 -17.58 9.16 -26.17
CA LEU A 146 -17.76 8.02 -25.27
C LEU A 146 -18.25 8.45 -23.88
N ARG A 147 -17.69 9.55 -23.35
CA ARG A 147 -18.12 10.12 -22.08
C ARG A 147 -19.56 10.60 -22.14
N LEU A 148 -19.92 11.37 -23.17
CA LEU A 148 -21.28 11.84 -23.39
C LEU A 148 -22.27 10.67 -23.48
N ALA A 149 -21.94 9.64 -24.26
CA ALA A 149 -22.78 8.46 -24.41
C ALA A 149 -22.96 7.68 -23.10
N ARG A 150 -21.94 7.64 -22.24
CA ARG A 150 -22.05 7.04 -20.89
C ARG A 150 -22.94 7.90 -19.99
N ASP A 151 -22.64 9.20 -19.89
CA ASP A 151 -23.33 10.10 -18.97
C ASP A 151 -24.83 10.26 -19.33
N LEU A 152 -25.18 10.16 -20.61
CA LEU A 152 -26.57 10.09 -21.09
C LEU A 152 -27.27 8.78 -20.70
N ARG A 153 -26.59 7.64 -20.85
CA ARG A 153 -27.12 6.33 -20.45
C ARG A 153 -27.38 6.24 -18.94
N GLU A 154 -26.52 6.88 -18.16
CA GLU A 154 -26.61 6.88 -16.71
C GLU A 154 -27.51 8.02 -16.17
N GLY A 155 -28.16 8.79 -17.05
CA GLY A 155 -29.12 9.83 -16.66
C GLY A 155 -28.56 10.95 -15.78
N ARG A 156 -27.23 11.14 -15.75
CA ARG A 156 -26.57 11.92 -14.68
C ARG A 156 -26.94 13.41 -14.70
N LYS A 157 -27.14 14.05 -15.86
CA LYS A 157 -27.41 15.50 -16.04
C LYS A 157 -28.12 15.82 -17.37
N PRO A 158 -28.73 17.03 -17.52
CA PRO A 158 -29.32 17.49 -18.79
C PRO A 158 -28.30 17.54 -19.95
N PRO A 159 -28.70 17.26 -21.20
CA PRO A 159 -27.79 17.13 -22.36
C PRO A 159 -26.91 18.35 -22.63
N LEU A 160 -27.44 19.57 -22.48
CA LEU A 160 -26.70 20.81 -22.70
C LEU A 160 -25.59 21.03 -21.65
N THR A 161 -25.81 20.61 -20.41
CA THR A 161 -24.82 20.66 -19.34
C THR A 161 -23.69 19.66 -19.60
N LEU A 162 -24.00 18.48 -20.14
CA LEU A 162 -23.02 17.47 -20.51
C LEU A 162 -22.12 17.94 -21.68
N LEU A 163 -22.69 18.61 -22.69
CA LEU A 163 -21.93 19.16 -23.81
C LEU A 163 -20.97 20.29 -23.36
N ARG A 164 -21.46 21.24 -22.56
CA ARG A 164 -20.62 22.34 -22.02
C ARG A 164 -19.50 21.81 -21.12
N ARG A 165 -19.82 20.90 -20.19
CA ARG A 165 -18.83 20.30 -19.28
C ARG A 165 -17.79 19.51 -20.06
N GLY A 166 -18.24 18.68 -21.01
CA GLY A 166 -17.35 17.86 -21.83
C GLY A 166 -16.38 18.68 -22.68
N TRP A 167 -16.76 19.89 -23.12
CA TRP A 167 -15.86 20.81 -23.83
C TRP A 167 -14.75 21.37 -22.93
N GLY A 168 -15.07 21.71 -21.67
CA GLY A 168 -14.05 22.13 -20.68
C GLY A 168 -13.03 21.02 -20.44
N LEU A 169 -13.51 19.81 -20.18
CA LEU A 169 -12.68 18.62 -19.95
C LEU A 169 -11.84 18.22 -21.17
N ALA A 170 -12.33 18.48 -22.39
CA ALA A 170 -11.57 18.29 -23.61
C ALA A 170 -10.38 19.26 -23.72
N ARG A 171 -10.49 20.48 -23.19
CA ARG A 171 -9.38 21.44 -23.11
C ARG A 171 -8.35 20.99 -22.06
N ASP A 172 -8.83 20.49 -20.92
CA ASP A 172 -7.97 20.08 -19.80
C ASP A 172 -7.23 18.76 -20.06
N GLN A 173 -7.79 17.89 -20.91
CA GLN A 173 -7.21 16.60 -21.29
C GLN A 173 -5.74 16.69 -21.75
N ARG A 174 -5.38 17.75 -22.49
CA ARG A 174 -3.99 17.93 -22.94
C ARG A 174 -3.07 18.18 -21.76
N GLY A 175 -3.49 19.02 -20.82
CA GLY A 175 -2.74 19.29 -19.59
C GLY A 175 -2.56 18.03 -18.76
N ASP A 176 -3.62 17.25 -18.59
CA ASP A 176 -3.58 15.99 -17.82
C ASP A 176 -2.61 14.98 -18.43
N LEU A 177 -2.65 14.84 -19.76
CA LEU A 177 -1.77 13.95 -20.49
C LEU A 177 -0.30 14.34 -20.34
N GLU A 178 0.02 15.63 -20.43
CA GLU A 178 1.38 16.11 -20.21
C GLU A 178 1.83 15.89 -18.74
N ARG A 179 0.93 16.07 -17.75
CA ARG A 179 1.24 15.74 -16.35
C ARG A 179 1.55 14.26 -16.15
N TRP A 180 0.76 13.36 -16.74
CA TRP A 180 1.02 11.92 -16.66
C TRP A 180 2.33 11.51 -17.36
N LYS A 181 2.62 12.08 -18.53
CA LYS A 181 3.91 11.85 -19.21
C LYS A 181 5.08 12.35 -18.37
N ALA A 182 4.97 13.54 -17.77
CA ALA A 182 5.98 14.10 -16.88
C ALA A 182 6.20 13.23 -15.63
N ALA A 183 5.17 12.53 -15.15
CA ALA A 183 5.28 11.53 -14.09
C ALA A 183 5.93 10.20 -14.55
N GLY A 184 6.38 10.12 -15.82
CA GLY A 184 7.06 8.96 -16.39
C GLY A 184 6.13 7.91 -17.01
N MET A 185 4.85 8.24 -17.24
CA MET A 185 3.90 7.29 -17.82
C MET A 185 4.04 7.17 -19.34
N ARG A 186 4.04 5.93 -19.85
CA ARG A 186 4.09 5.65 -21.28
C ARG A 186 2.72 5.85 -21.93
N PRO A 187 2.57 6.74 -22.92
CA PRO A 187 1.32 6.87 -23.66
C PRO A 187 1.08 5.66 -24.56
N VAL A 188 -0.10 5.08 -24.49
CA VAL A 188 -0.50 3.93 -25.32
C VAL A 188 -1.93 4.07 -25.83
N GLY A 189 -2.21 3.54 -27.01
CA GLY A 189 -3.58 3.36 -27.49
C GLY A 189 -4.26 2.14 -26.85
N LEU A 190 -5.59 2.02 -26.95
CA LEU A 190 -6.35 0.92 -26.31
C LEU A 190 -5.85 -0.49 -26.72
N ARG A 191 -5.65 -0.72 -28.03
CA ARG A 191 -5.20 -2.03 -28.54
C ARG A 191 -3.74 -2.33 -28.19
N GLU A 192 -2.92 -1.29 -28.14
CA GLU A 192 -1.50 -1.40 -27.77
C GLU A 192 -1.36 -1.66 -26.27
N GLY A 193 -2.06 -0.91 -25.43
CA GLY A 193 -2.10 -1.11 -23.98
C GLY A 193 -2.57 -2.50 -23.59
N THR A 194 -3.65 -3.02 -24.21
CA THR A 194 -4.08 -4.41 -23.96
C THR A 194 -3.00 -5.44 -24.35
N ARG A 195 -2.29 -5.24 -25.47
CA ARG A 195 -1.19 -6.14 -25.89
C ARG A 195 -0.01 -6.05 -24.93
N LEU A 196 0.33 -4.86 -24.47
CA LEU A 196 1.39 -4.62 -23.49
C LEU A 196 1.07 -5.31 -22.16
N LEU A 197 -0.15 -5.14 -21.63
CA LEU A 197 -0.58 -5.80 -20.40
C LEU A 197 -0.45 -7.33 -20.51
N ARG A 198 -0.95 -7.93 -21.61
CA ARG A 198 -0.81 -9.38 -21.85
C ARG A 198 0.64 -9.84 -21.92
N ARG A 199 1.52 -9.05 -22.56
CA ARG A 199 2.95 -9.33 -22.62
C ARG A 199 3.58 -9.30 -21.22
N LEU A 200 3.27 -8.29 -20.42
CA LEU A 200 3.76 -8.18 -19.04
C LEU A 200 3.27 -9.34 -18.19
N THR A 201 2.02 -9.78 -18.34
CA THR A 201 1.50 -10.98 -17.66
C THR A 201 2.29 -12.23 -18.05
N ALA A 202 2.56 -12.43 -19.33
CA ALA A 202 3.33 -13.57 -19.81
C ALA A 202 4.78 -13.55 -19.29
N LEU A 203 5.41 -12.38 -19.21
CA LEU A 203 6.73 -12.19 -18.63
C LEU A 203 6.74 -12.51 -17.14
N ALA A 204 5.80 -11.97 -16.36
CA ALA A 204 5.70 -12.24 -14.93
C ALA A 204 5.49 -13.74 -14.64
N ALA A 205 4.64 -14.41 -15.44
CA ALA A 205 4.45 -15.85 -15.34
C ALA A 205 5.69 -16.65 -15.74
N ALA A 206 6.47 -16.18 -16.72
CA ALA A 206 7.73 -16.82 -17.12
C ALA A 206 8.83 -16.64 -16.07
N GLU A 207 8.96 -15.43 -15.50
CA GLU A 207 9.86 -15.11 -14.38
C GLU A 207 9.58 -16.01 -13.19
N ARG A 208 8.30 -16.25 -12.85
CA ARG A 208 7.91 -17.21 -11.81
C ARG A 208 8.41 -18.63 -12.13
N ARG A 209 8.19 -19.11 -13.35
CA ARG A 209 8.57 -20.48 -13.74
C ARG A 209 10.08 -20.71 -13.79
N HIS A 210 10.84 -19.69 -14.20
CA HIS A 210 12.30 -19.79 -14.38
C HIS A 210 13.08 -19.38 -13.13
N ARG A 211 12.40 -18.97 -12.05
CA ARG A 211 13.10 -18.66 -10.82
C ARG A 211 13.67 -19.96 -10.25
N PRO A 212 15.01 -20.08 -10.11
CA PRO A 212 15.58 -21.18 -9.35
C PRO A 212 14.95 -21.17 -7.97
N ALA A 213 14.64 -22.34 -7.40
CA ALA A 213 14.41 -22.43 -5.96
C ALA A 213 15.59 -21.72 -5.30
N ALA A 214 15.34 -20.62 -4.57
CA ALA A 214 16.39 -19.68 -4.24
C ALA A 214 17.51 -20.40 -3.47
N ASP A 215 18.66 -20.57 -4.12
CA ASP A 215 19.90 -20.94 -3.46
C ASP A 215 20.27 -19.75 -2.54
N GLY A 216 19.89 -19.88 -1.27
CA GLY A 216 20.70 -19.60 -0.07
C GLY A 216 21.49 -18.30 0.11
N ALA A 217 21.54 -17.35 -0.82
CA ALA A 217 22.39 -16.17 -0.78
C ALA A 217 21.59 -14.86 -0.74
N GLY A 218 20.54 -14.81 0.08
CA GLY A 218 19.89 -13.54 0.44
C GLY A 218 20.75 -12.78 1.45
N THR A 219 20.92 -11.48 1.27
CA THR A 219 21.53 -10.61 2.29
C THR A 219 20.76 -10.78 3.60
N VAL A 220 21.47 -11.12 4.68
CA VAL A 220 20.91 -11.14 6.04
C VAL A 220 21.21 -9.79 6.67
N LEU A 221 20.16 -9.05 7.03
CA LEU A 221 20.26 -7.83 7.81
C LEU A 221 20.18 -8.18 9.28
N GLU A 222 21.21 -7.82 10.04
CA GLU A 222 21.20 -7.87 11.51
C GLU A 222 20.49 -6.61 12.02
N ILE A 223 19.38 -6.80 12.73
CA ILE A 223 18.55 -5.73 13.28
C ILE A 223 18.23 -6.00 14.76
N THR A 224 17.67 -5.00 15.42
CA THR A 224 17.07 -5.12 16.75
C THR A 224 15.64 -4.62 16.73
N ALA A 225 14.81 -5.08 17.65
CA ALA A 225 13.44 -4.61 17.76
C ALA A 225 12.95 -4.58 19.22
N VAL A 226 12.09 -3.62 19.53
CA VAL A 226 11.47 -3.46 20.84
C VAL A 226 9.95 -3.63 20.75
N ALA A 227 9.45 -4.62 21.49
CA ALA A 227 8.03 -4.88 21.69
C ALA A 227 7.54 -4.14 22.94
N PHE A 228 6.97 -2.95 22.76
CA PHE A 228 6.32 -2.22 23.85
C PHE A 228 4.96 -2.82 24.17
N LEU A 229 4.76 -3.15 25.44
CA LEU A 229 3.50 -3.68 25.95
C LEU A 229 2.87 -2.67 26.91
N ARG A 230 1.55 -2.53 26.82
CA ARG A 230 0.73 -1.85 27.82
C ARG A 230 -0.55 -2.63 28.09
N GLU A 231 -1.21 -2.32 29.20
CA GLU A 231 -2.59 -2.72 29.43
C GLU A 231 -3.52 -1.70 28.76
N GLY A 232 -4.37 -2.17 27.84
CA GLY A 232 -5.46 -1.41 27.22
C GLY A 232 -6.82 -1.79 27.81
N GLU A 233 -7.90 -1.21 27.27
CA GLU A 233 -9.27 -1.45 27.76
C GLU A 233 -9.69 -2.93 27.63
N ASP A 234 -9.29 -3.57 26.54
CA ASP A 234 -9.62 -4.97 26.21
C ASP A 234 -8.46 -5.95 26.53
N GLY A 235 -7.49 -5.51 27.34
CA GLY A 235 -6.32 -6.29 27.76
C GLY A 235 -5.02 -5.81 27.12
N ALA A 236 -4.00 -6.67 27.13
CA ALA A 236 -2.66 -6.30 26.72
C ALA A 236 -2.56 -5.92 25.23
N GLU A 237 -1.93 -4.79 24.96
CA GLU A 237 -1.69 -4.23 23.63
C GLU A 237 -0.19 -4.13 23.33
N LEU A 238 0.15 -4.26 22.05
CA LEU A 238 1.49 -4.15 21.51
C LEU A 238 1.59 -2.93 20.59
N LEU A 239 2.60 -2.10 20.82
CA LEU A 239 2.89 -0.99 19.90
C LEU A 239 3.41 -1.53 18.57
N ALA A 240 2.82 -1.03 17.48
CA ALA A 240 3.28 -1.27 16.13
C ALA A 240 3.45 0.08 15.43
N VAL A 241 4.56 0.25 14.72
CA VAL A 241 4.91 1.46 13.97
C VAL A 241 5.02 1.16 12.49
N ARG A 242 4.82 2.17 11.63
CA ARG A 242 4.92 2.02 10.18
C ARG A 242 5.83 3.07 9.58
N LYS A 243 6.78 2.64 8.73
CA LYS A 243 7.69 3.52 8.01
C LYS A 243 6.97 4.25 6.87
N ARG A 244 7.40 5.48 6.56
CA ARG A 244 6.93 6.24 5.39
C ARG A 244 7.18 5.44 4.11
N GLY A 245 6.23 5.52 3.18
CA GLY A 245 6.32 4.78 1.91
C GLY A 245 6.08 3.26 2.04
N THR A 246 5.81 2.73 3.23
CA THR A 246 5.54 1.29 3.45
C THR A 246 4.12 1.04 3.97
N GLY A 247 3.61 -0.18 3.74
CA GLY A 247 2.27 -0.59 4.18
C GLY A 247 2.25 -1.46 5.44
N SER A 248 3.39 -1.99 5.88
CA SER A 248 3.46 -2.90 7.02
C SER A 248 3.77 -2.19 8.32
N TYR A 249 3.02 -2.53 9.36
CA TYR A 249 3.37 -2.25 10.74
C TYR A 249 4.40 -3.25 11.24
N MET A 250 5.37 -2.75 11.99
CA MET A 250 6.49 -3.48 12.55
C MET A 250 6.81 -2.96 13.95
N GLN A 251 7.80 -3.54 14.60
CA GLN A 251 8.30 -3.09 15.89
C GLN A 251 9.25 -1.92 15.69
N VAL A 252 9.36 -1.07 16.70
CA VAL A 252 10.37 0.00 16.76
C VAL A 252 11.73 -0.67 16.75
N GLY A 253 12.65 -0.17 15.93
CA GLY A 253 13.97 -0.75 15.79
C GLY A 253 14.57 -0.63 14.40
N GLY A 254 15.84 -1.01 14.31
CA GLY A 254 16.63 -0.79 13.11
C GLY A 254 17.89 -1.62 13.07
N LYS A 255 18.77 -1.25 12.13
CA LYS A 255 20.01 -1.98 11.84
C LYS A 255 21.04 -1.71 12.94
N LEU A 256 21.84 -2.72 13.25
CA LEU A 256 22.97 -2.55 14.14
C LEU A 256 24.07 -1.74 13.45
N GLU A 257 24.67 -0.80 14.18
CA GLU A 257 25.88 -0.10 13.75
C GLU A 257 27.15 -0.94 14.02
N PRO A 258 28.26 -0.69 13.31
CA PRO A 258 29.50 -1.43 13.52
C PRO A 258 30.01 -1.34 14.97
N GLY A 259 30.06 -2.49 15.67
CA GLY A 259 30.53 -2.59 17.05
C GLY A 259 29.44 -2.39 18.12
N GLU A 260 28.20 -2.12 17.71
CA GLU A 260 27.05 -1.92 18.59
C GLU A 260 26.42 -3.27 19.00
N SER A 261 26.05 -3.41 20.27
CA SER A 261 25.24 -4.54 20.73
C SER A 261 23.76 -4.35 20.36
N ALA A 262 22.99 -5.44 20.27
CA ALA A 262 21.57 -5.34 19.97
C ALA A 262 20.77 -4.51 21.01
N LEU A 263 21.25 -4.49 22.27
CA LEU A 263 20.65 -3.69 23.34
C LEU A 263 20.93 -2.20 23.16
N GLU A 264 22.18 -1.83 22.84
CA GLU A 264 22.56 -0.43 22.54
C GLU A 264 21.78 0.08 21.33
N ALA A 265 21.72 -0.73 20.26
CA ALA A 265 20.92 -0.43 19.08
C ALA A 265 19.44 -0.22 19.44
N ALA A 266 18.87 -1.05 20.32
CA ALA A 266 17.46 -0.95 20.69
C ALA A 266 17.17 0.38 21.40
N VAL A 267 18.06 0.80 22.29
CA VAL A 267 17.93 2.07 23.03
C VAL A 267 18.07 3.25 22.08
N ARG A 268 19.07 3.22 21.18
CA ARG A 268 19.31 4.27 20.18
C ARG A 268 18.11 4.42 19.24
N GLU A 269 17.66 3.33 18.63
CA GLU A 269 16.56 3.34 17.66
C GLU A 269 15.26 3.87 18.29
N VAL A 270 14.96 3.51 19.54
CA VAL A 270 13.80 4.05 20.25
C VAL A 270 13.93 5.56 20.50
N GLU A 271 15.12 6.05 20.84
CA GLU A 271 15.35 7.50 20.99
C GLU A 271 15.20 8.23 19.64
N GLU A 272 15.69 7.65 18.54
CA GLU A 272 15.59 8.23 17.20
C GLU A 272 14.15 8.22 16.65
N GLU A 273 13.46 7.09 16.74
CA GLU A 273 12.16 6.87 16.12
C GLU A 273 10.99 7.39 16.96
N LEU A 274 11.10 7.39 18.30
CA LEU A 274 10.03 7.84 19.21
C LEU A 274 10.43 9.03 20.07
N GLY A 275 11.72 9.39 20.15
CA GLY A 275 12.16 10.43 21.09
C GLY A 275 12.14 10.01 22.55
N VAL A 276 12.07 8.71 22.82
CA VAL A 276 11.93 8.16 24.17
C VAL A 276 13.26 7.57 24.61
N ARG A 277 13.72 7.96 25.81
CA ARG A 277 14.90 7.35 26.43
C ARG A 277 14.48 6.12 27.23
N LEU A 278 15.09 5.00 26.91
CA LEU A 278 14.91 3.75 27.65
C LEU A 278 16.01 3.58 28.68
N ASP A 279 15.66 3.01 29.83
CA ASP A 279 16.62 2.37 30.71
C ASP A 279 16.93 0.97 30.15
N PRO A 280 18.19 0.65 29.80
CA PRO A 280 18.56 -0.69 29.33
C PRO A 280 18.15 -1.81 30.30
N ALA A 281 18.10 -1.54 31.61
CA ALA A 281 17.67 -2.52 32.61
C ALA A 281 16.16 -2.86 32.52
N GLY A 282 15.37 -2.01 31.85
CA GLY A 282 13.94 -2.21 31.60
C GLY A 282 13.62 -3.05 30.36
N LEU A 283 14.63 -3.49 29.61
CA LEU A 283 14.50 -4.31 28.42
C LEU A 283 14.78 -5.79 28.75
N SER A 284 13.77 -6.65 28.63
CA SER A 284 13.96 -8.10 28.79
C SER A 284 14.01 -8.81 27.44
N PRO A 285 14.97 -9.72 27.19
CA PRO A 285 15.05 -10.42 25.92
C PRO A 285 13.80 -11.31 25.70
N LEU A 286 13.18 -11.18 24.53
CA LEU A 286 12.12 -12.06 24.06
C LEU A 286 12.72 -13.27 23.32
N GLY A 287 13.75 -13.02 22.50
CA GLY A 287 14.46 -14.04 21.73
C GLY A 287 15.09 -13.48 20.46
N ASP A 288 15.85 -14.33 19.78
CA ASP A 288 16.43 -14.07 18.46
C ASP A 288 15.59 -14.77 17.39
N PHE A 289 15.12 -14.01 16.40
CA PHE A 289 14.21 -14.50 15.37
C PHE A 289 14.74 -14.17 13.98
N GLU A 290 14.39 -15.00 13.00
CA GLU A 290 14.79 -14.80 11.61
C GLU A 290 13.57 -14.92 10.70
N ALA A 291 13.25 -13.84 9.98
CA ALA A 291 12.12 -13.79 9.07
C ALA A 291 12.51 -13.12 7.75
N VAL A 292 11.64 -13.18 6.75
CA VAL A 292 11.80 -12.37 5.53
C VAL A 292 11.46 -10.92 5.86
N ALA A 293 12.23 -9.98 5.32
CA ALA A 293 11.98 -8.56 5.51
C ALA A 293 10.60 -8.17 4.95
N ALA A 294 9.85 -7.33 5.67
CA ALA A 294 8.47 -6.99 5.34
C ALA A 294 8.30 -6.35 3.94
N ASN A 295 9.34 -5.63 3.48
CA ASN A 295 9.34 -4.86 2.24
C ASN A 295 10.38 -5.35 1.22
N GLU A 296 11.24 -6.32 1.59
CA GLU A 296 12.31 -6.83 0.72
C GLU A 296 12.29 -8.37 0.70
N PRO A 297 11.55 -9.01 -0.22
CA PRO A 297 11.35 -10.46 -0.23
C PRO A 297 12.63 -11.28 -0.44
N SER A 298 13.69 -10.67 -0.98
CA SER A 298 15.01 -11.26 -1.17
C SER A 298 15.95 -11.09 0.04
N THR A 299 15.49 -10.40 1.07
CA THR A 299 16.29 -10.03 2.24
C THR A 299 15.71 -10.73 3.46
N ARG A 300 16.58 -11.37 4.25
CA ARG A 300 16.19 -11.91 5.56
C ARG A 300 16.61 -10.93 6.64
N VAL A 301 15.79 -10.78 7.67
CA VAL A 301 16.14 -10.06 8.88
C VAL A 301 16.41 -11.07 9.98
N ARG A 302 17.55 -10.92 10.65
CA ARG A 302 17.81 -11.56 11.93
C ARG A 302 17.70 -10.48 13.00
N SER A 303 16.80 -10.69 13.95
CA SER A 303 16.46 -9.69 14.96
C SER A 303 16.58 -10.28 16.35
N THR A 304 17.39 -9.64 17.19
CA THR A 304 17.22 -9.76 18.64
C THR A 304 16.04 -8.88 19.04
N VAL A 305 15.08 -9.46 19.77
CA VAL A 305 13.86 -8.75 20.16
C VAL A 305 13.81 -8.61 21.68
N PHE A 306 13.51 -7.40 22.15
CA PHE A 306 13.33 -7.08 23.57
C PHE A 306 11.87 -6.73 23.86
N VAL A 307 11.40 -7.05 25.07
CA VAL A 307 10.13 -6.59 25.61
C VAL A 307 10.39 -5.39 26.51
N CYS A 308 9.57 -4.35 26.36
CA CYS A 308 9.56 -3.19 27.23
C CYS A 308 8.15 -2.94 27.76
N ARG A 309 8.02 -2.62 29.05
CA ARG A 309 6.76 -2.21 29.69
C ARG A 309 6.78 -0.77 30.20
N GLN A 310 7.80 -0.01 29.81
CA GLN A 310 7.90 1.40 30.17
C GLN A 310 6.72 2.17 29.55
N SER A 311 6.06 3.00 30.35
CA SER A 311 5.02 3.90 29.87
C SER A 311 5.60 4.88 28.83
N LEU A 312 4.93 4.99 27.70
CA LEU A 312 5.27 5.95 26.65
C LEU A 312 4.50 7.28 26.85
N PRO A 313 5.01 8.40 26.32
CA PRO A 313 4.31 9.68 26.39
C PRO A 313 2.92 9.63 25.73
N GLU A 314 1.99 10.44 26.25
CA GLU A 314 0.67 10.66 25.65
C GLU A 314 0.46 12.18 25.43
N PRO A 315 0.31 12.65 24.17
CA PRO A 315 0.32 11.87 22.93
C PRO A 315 1.72 11.32 22.55
N LEU A 316 1.75 10.13 21.93
CA LEU A 316 2.98 9.57 21.36
C LEU A 316 3.21 10.16 19.97
N GLU A 317 4.40 10.70 19.74
CA GLU A 317 4.82 11.22 18.45
C GLU A 317 5.86 10.31 17.81
N VAL A 318 5.63 9.92 16.56
CA VAL A 318 6.62 9.20 15.75
C VAL A 318 7.54 10.18 15.01
N ARG A 319 8.81 9.83 14.87
CA ARG A 319 9.88 10.67 14.33
C ARG A 319 10.64 9.95 13.22
N ALA A 320 11.73 10.57 12.77
CA ALA A 320 12.64 10.02 11.76
C ALA A 320 11.88 9.51 10.52
N GLU A 321 11.97 8.23 10.20
CA GLU A 321 11.34 7.61 9.02
C GLU A 321 9.92 7.06 9.27
N LEU A 322 9.41 7.12 10.50
CA LEU A 322 8.08 6.64 10.84
C LEU A 322 6.97 7.62 10.42
N ALA A 323 5.85 7.05 9.99
CA ALA A 323 4.67 7.77 9.48
C ALA A 323 3.45 7.63 10.39
N ASP A 324 3.32 6.50 11.07
CA ASP A 324 2.13 6.14 11.84
C ASP A 324 2.51 5.19 12.98
N HIS A 325 1.71 5.17 14.05
CA HIS A 325 1.80 4.20 15.14
C HIS A 325 0.41 3.76 15.58
N ARG A 326 0.31 2.50 16.03
CA ARG A 326 -0.94 1.92 16.54
C ARG A 326 -0.65 0.99 17.70
N TRP A 327 -1.51 1.02 18.69
CA TRP A 327 -1.61 -0.03 19.67
C TRP A 327 -2.53 -1.12 19.13
N LEU A 328 -2.03 -2.35 19.08
CA LEU A 328 -2.76 -3.50 18.56
C LEU A 328 -3.01 -4.50 19.68
N PRO A 329 -4.23 -5.03 19.86
CA PRO A 329 -4.50 -6.01 20.90
C PRO A 329 -3.72 -7.29 20.65
N LEU A 330 -3.11 -7.86 21.70
CA LEU A 330 -2.40 -9.14 21.60
C LEU A 330 -3.34 -10.31 21.30
N SER A 331 -4.64 -10.18 21.60
CA SER A 331 -5.66 -11.21 21.38
C SER A 331 -6.04 -11.38 19.91
N GLY A 332 -5.71 -10.42 19.04
CA GLY A 332 -5.98 -10.54 17.60
C GLY A 332 -5.56 -9.31 16.81
N THR A 333 -5.18 -9.51 15.54
CA THR A 333 -4.85 -8.40 14.64
C THR A 333 -6.13 -7.78 14.07
N PRO A 334 -6.33 -6.44 14.18
CA PRO A 334 -7.45 -5.77 13.54
C PRO A 334 -7.46 -5.97 12.02
N ALA A 335 -8.65 -6.13 11.43
CA ALA A 335 -8.80 -6.29 9.99
C ALA A 335 -8.23 -5.07 9.24
N GLY A 336 -7.52 -5.32 8.14
CA GLY A 336 -6.94 -4.27 7.29
C GLY A 336 -5.59 -3.72 7.75
N VAL A 337 -4.98 -4.27 8.81
CA VAL A 337 -3.62 -3.92 9.24
C VAL A 337 -2.63 -4.97 8.75
N ARG A 338 -1.71 -4.60 7.85
CA ARG A 338 -0.61 -5.48 7.43
C ARG A 338 0.49 -5.44 8.48
N LEU A 339 0.91 -6.59 8.99
CA LEU A 339 2.01 -6.71 9.94
C LEU A 339 3.25 -7.29 9.25
N ALA A 340 4.43 -6.96 9.77
CA ALA A 340 5.68 -7.53 9.30
C ALA A 340 5.75 -9.04 9.60
N PRO A 341 6.36 -9.86 8.73
CA PRO A 341 6.50 -11.31 8.95
C PRO A 341 7.13 -11.65 10.31
N LEU A 342 8.18 -10.91 10.72
CA LEU A 342 8.82 -11.07 12.03
C LEU A 342 7.81 -10.93 13.18
N MET A 343 6.87 -9.99 13.05
CA MET A 343 5.83 -9.75 14.05
C MET A 343 4.82 -10.89 14.12
N THR A 344 4.30 -11.34 12.98
CA THR A 344 3.23 -12.35 12.91
C THR A 344 3.73 -13.77 13.12
N GLU A 345 4.92 -14.09 12.62
CA GLU A 345 5.48 -15.45 12.65
C GLU A 345 6.20 -15.74 13.98
N HIS A 346 6.68 -14.71 14.68
CA HIS A 346 7.53 -14.89 15.86
C HIS A 346 7.11 -14.07 17.08
N ILE A 347 7.05 -12.73 16.98
CA ILE A 347 6.87 -11.86 18.14
C ILE A 347 5.50 -12.06 18.80
N LEU A 348 4.41 -11.98 18.03
CA LEU A 348 3.06 -12.18 18.56
C LEU A 348 2.89 -13.57 19.18
N PRO A 349 3.24 -14.69 18.50
CA PRO A 349 3.19 -16.02 19.11
C PRO A 349 4.03 -16.13 20.40
N ALA A 350 5.23 -15.56 20.44
CA ALA A 350 6.11 -15.62 21.61
C ALA A 350 5.53 -14.86 22.81
N LEU A 351 4.96 -13.67 22.57
CA LEU A 351 4.30 -12.86 23.59
C LEU A 351 3.05 -13.54 24.14
N GLN A 352 2.19 -14.09 23.27
CA GLN A 352 0.99 -14.83 23.66
C GLN A 352 1.33 -16.08 24.48
N ALA A 353 2.37 -16.81 24.10
CA ALA A 353 2.84 -17.97 24.85
C ALA A 353 3.41 -17.59 26.23
N GLY A 354 4.06 -16.42 26.34
CA GLY A 354 4.53 -15.87 27.62
C GLY A 354 3.38 -15.45 28.53
N ALA A 355 2.35 -14.80 27.98
CA ALA A 355 1.16 -14.37 28.71
C ALA A 355 0.35 -15.57 29.24
N ALA A 356 0.26 -16.69 28.51
CA ALA A 356 -0.42 -17.89 28.96
C ALA A 356 0.30 -18.65 30.11
N ARG A 357 1.56 -18.29 30.40
CA ARG A 357 2.39 -18.89 31.46
C ARG A 357 2.51 -18.01 32.72
N SER A 358 1.97 -16.80 32.66
CA SER A 358 1.95 -15.81 33.76
C SER A 358 0.56 -15.78 34.36
#